data_AF-A0A820QFI9-F1
#
_entry.id   AF-A0A820QFI9-F1
#
_cell.length_a   1.000
_cell.length_b   1.000
_cell.length_c   1.000
_cell.angle_alpha   90.00
_cell.angle_beta   90.00
_cell.angle_gamma   90.00
#
_symmetry.space_group_name_H-M   'P 1'
#
loop_
_entity.id
_entity.type
_entity.pdbx_description
1 polymer ?
#
loop_
_entity_poly.entity_id
_entity_poly.type
_entity_poly.pdbx_seq_one_letter_code
_entity_poly.pdbx_strand_id
1 'polypeptide(L)'
;MANGPSIGICTLKCTNNFCITGSNDGYVRVWLNDFTQVYIAAKYDQPMCSLKPWYDQTRVLILTIFGSIETLNLANKEYMNLIRSHTQFIIDIYYDDTRKQMIRKQLSEFTAKLETPVVVTYAPNRQTFACGFNNGAIKVFELNTSIISAEITDEEGNLCLLDGNDSYKLQRTIAKALSTSPKGILTLSISSDGKHTTYVGPTEFVVTIVETNCLNQTLRIYISGCTLITNNRQMITSTESPLFVRFAPNRQLLVATTNF
;
A
#
# COMPACT_ATOMS: atom_id res chain seq x y z
N MET A 1 22.10 -27.14 3.75
CA MET A 1 21.26 -27.24 2.55
C MET A 1 21.17 -25.83 1.98
N ALA A 2 21.56 -25.64 0.72
CA ALA A 2 21.61 -24.31 0.12
C ALA A 2 20.17 -23.80 -0.05
N ASN A 3 19.79 -22.81 0.76
CA ASN A 3 18.62 -21.98 0.47
C ASN A 3 18.89 -21.33 -0.88
N GLY A 4 18.08 -21.67 -1.89
CA GLY A 4 18.09 -20.93 -3.15
C GLY A 4 17.87 -19.42 -2.88
N PRO A 5 18.28 -18.53 -3.80
CA PRO A 5 18.11 -17.10 -3.62
C PRO A 5 16.66 -16.81 -3.25
N SER A 6 16.46 -16.21 -2.10
CA SER A 6 15.13 -15.96 -1.61
C SER A 6 14.48 -14.81 -2.38
N ILE A 7 13.26 -15.04 -2.84
CA ILE A 7 12.56 -14.09 -3.71
C ILE A 7 11.78 -13.14 -2.81
N GLY A 8 12.35 -11.97 -2.58
CA GLY A 8 11.70 -10.91 -1.80
C GLY A 8 10.44 -10.39 -2.46
N ILE A 9 9.39 -10.16 -1.66
CA ILE A 9 8.18 -9.45 -2.08
C ILE A 9 8.47 -7.94 -2.05
N CYS A 10 8.21 -7.22 -3.14
CA CYS A 10 8.35 -5.77 -3.20
C CYS A 10 7.03 -5.02 -2.93
N THR A 11 5.89 -5.66 -3.16
CA THR A 11 4.58 -5.03 -2.94
C THR A 11 3.48 -6.07 -2.73
N LEU A 12 2.53 -5.74 -1.85
CA LEU A 12 1.38 -6.57 -1.49
C LEU A 12 0.13 -5.69 -1.38
N LYS A 13 -0.93 -6.08 -2.09
CA LYS A 13 -2.27 -5.50 -2.00
C LYS A 13 -3.33 -6.58 -1.88
N CYS A 14 -4.37 -6.30 -1.11
CA CYS A 14 -5.53 -7.16 -0.99
C CYS A 14 -6.79 -6.36 -1.28
N THR A 15 -7.71 -7.00 -1.97
CA THR A 15 -9.07 -6.53 -2.22
C THR A 15 -10.05 -7.47 -1.51
N ASN A 16 -11.35 -7.33 -1.76
CA ASN A 16 -12.35 -8.28 -1.24
C ASN A 16 -12.32 -9.62 -2.01
N ASN A 17 -11.82 -9.63 -3.24
CA ASN A 17 -11.95 -10.76 -4.16
C ASN A 17 -10.62 -11.50 -4.42
N PHE A 18 -9.48 -10.85 -4.18
CA PHE A 18 -8.18 -11.47 -4.35
C PHE A 18 -7.10 -10.73 -3.56
N CYS A 19 -5.93 -11.35 -3.46
CA CYS A 19 -4.70 -10.68 -3.06
C CYS A 19 -3.67 -10.77 -4.17
N ILE A 20 -2.82 -9.75 -4.27
CA ILE A 20 -1.82 -9.66 -5.32
C ILE A 20 -0.46 -9.28 -4.74
N THR A 21 0.57 -9.99 -5.18
CA THR A 21 1.96 -9.78 -4.77
C THR A 21 2.82 -9.46 -5.99
N GLY A 22 3.67 -8.45 -5.86
CA GLY A 22 4.80 -8.22 -6.76
C GLY A 22 6.08 -8.70 -6.10
N SER A 23 6.93 -9.38 -6.86
CA SER A 23 8.18 -9.99 -6.39
C SER A 23 9.39 -9.35 -7.08
N ASN A 24 10.54 -9.38 -6.41
CA ASN A 24 11.80 -8.80 -6.93
C ASN A 24 12.30 -9.47 -8.21
N ASP A 25 11.82 -10.69 -8.51
CA ASP A 25 12.10 -11.45 -9.73
C ASP A 25 11.25 -10.99 -10.94
N GLY A 26 10.42 -9.96 -10.78
CA GLY A 26 9.55 -9.42 -11.83
C GLY A 26 8.21 -10.15 -11.96
N TYR A 27 7.88 -11.08 -11.05
CA TYR A 27 6.59 -11.76 -11.10
C TYR A 27 5.48 -11.00 -10.37
N VAL A 28 4.33 -10.89 -11.03
CA VAL A 28 3.03 -10.61 -10.41
C VAL A 28 2.30 -11.91 -10.19
N ARG A 29 1.87 -12.14 -8.95
CA ARG A 29 1.07 -13.31 -8.59
C ARG A 29 -0.25 -12.84 -7.99
N VAL A 30 -1.36 -13.27 -8.57
CA VAL A 30 -2.72 -13.06 -8.07
C VAL A 30 -3.14 -14.35 -7.37
N TRP A 31 -3.47 -14.24 -6.09
CA TRP A 31 -3.82 -15.33 -5.20
C TRP A 31 -5.33 -15.36 -4.98
N LEU A 32 -5.87 -16.57 -4.80
CA LEU A 32 -7.19 -16.73 -4.21
C LEU A 32 -7.21 -16.19 -2.77
N ASN A 33 -8.40 -15.87 -2.28
CA ASN A 33 -8.61 -15.28 -0.95
C ASN A 33 -8.10 -16.14 0.21
N ASP A 34 -7.93 -17.44 0.00
CA ASP A 34 -7.42 -18.39 0.99
C ASP A 34 -5.92 -18.69 0.84
N PHE A 35 -5.24 -18.04 -0.12
CA PHE A 35 -3.82 -18.24 -0.43
C PHE A 35 -3.44 -19.68 -0.81
N THR A 36 -4.41 -20.54 -1.09
CA THR A 36 -4.14 -21.95 -1.43
C THR A 36 -3.55 -22.10 -2.83
N GLN A 37 -3.89 -21.18 -3.74
CA GLN A 37 -3.51 -21.26 -5.14
C GLN A 37 -3.22 -19.87 -5.73
N VAL A 38 -2.21 -19.83 -6.60
CA VAL A 38 -1.97 -18.72 -7.52
C VAL A 38 -2.87 -18.89 -8.74
N TYR A 39 -3.79 -17.96 -8.93
CA TYR A 39 -4.73 -17.94 -10.06
C TYR A 39 -4.10 -17.37 -11.35
N ILE A 40 -3.23 -16.36 -11.20
CA ILE A 40 -2.45 -15.77 -12.31
C ILE A 40 -1.01 -15.57 -11.85
N ALA A 41 -0.05 -16.00 -12.67
CA ALA A 41 1.36 -15.68 -12.53
C ALA A 41 1.85 -15.08 -13.85
N ALA A 42 2.22 -13.80 -13.82
CA ALA A 42 2.70 -13.06 -14.98
C ALA A 42 4.13 -12.56 -14.70
N LYS A 43 5.05 -12.79 -15.65
CA LYS A 43 6.43 -12.33 -15.56
C LYS A 43 6.58 -11.05 -16.37
N TYR A 44 7.16 -10.03 -15.75
CA TYR A 44 7.49 -8.76 -16.37
C TYR A 44 9.01 -8.62 -16.48
N ASP A 45 9.47 -8.00 -17.56
CA ASP A 45 10.91 -7.83 -17.83
C ASP A 45 11.56 -6.80 -16.91
N GLN A 46 10.76 -5.99 -16.22
CA GLN A 46 11.21 -4.91 -15.37
C GLN A 46 10.79 -5.13 -13.91
N PRO A 47 11.65 -4.77 -12.93
CA PRO A 47 11.25 -4.78 -11.53
C PRO A 47 10.08 -3.83 -11.28
N MET A 48 9.18 -4.27 -10.41
CA MET A 48 7.95 -3.55 -10.11
C MET A 48 8.12 -2.70 -8.86
N CYS A 49 7.56 -1.49 -8.85
CA CYS A 49 7.55 -0.64 -7.66
C CYS A 49 6.19 -0.66 -6.95
N SER A 50 5.08 -0.77 -7.69
CA SER A 50 3.74 -0.63 -7.12
C SER A 50 2.68 -1.40 -7.89
N LEU A 51 1.67 -1.88 -7.15
CA LEU A 51 0.47 -2.51 -7.67
C LEU A 51 -0.75 -1.74 -7.15
N LYS A 52 -1.70 -1.46 -8.04
CA LYS A 52 -2.95 -0.76 -7.72
C LYS A 52 -4.13 -1.49 -8.36
N PRO A 53 -4.86 -2.32 -7.60
CA PRO A 53 -6.12 -2.89 -8.05
C PRO A 53 -7.10 -1.77 -8.43
N TRP A 54 -7.84 -1.98 -9.50
CA TRP A 54 -8.89 -1.06 -9.92
C TRP A 54 -10.10 -1.14 -8.98
N TYR A 55 -10.95 -0.11 -8.99
CA TYR A 55 -12.17 -0.06 -8.17
C TYR A 55 -13.12 -1.24 -8.46
N ASP A 56 -13.27 -1.59 -9.74
CA ASP A 56 -14.07 -2.72 -10.22
C ASP A 56 -13.43 -4.09 -9.95
N GLN A 57 -12.18 -4.12 -9.49
CA GLN A 57 -11.41 -5.33 -9.21
C GLN A 57 -11.29 -6.30 -10.41
N THR A 58 -11.45 -5.79 -11.64
CA THR A 58 -11.28 -6.58 -12.88
C THR A 58 -9.88 -6.46 -13.45
N ARG A 59 -9.18 -5.38 -13.10
CA ARG A 59 -7.87 -5.02 -13.62
C ARG A 59 -6.94 -4.60 -12.49
N VAL A 60 -5.65 -4.71 -12.75
CA VAL A 60 -4.60 -4.23 -11.86
C VAL A 60 -3.68 -3.33 -12.66
N LEU A 61 -3.43 -2.13 -12.14
CA LEU A 61 -2.39 -1.24 -12.61
C LEU A 61 -1.05 -1.65 -12.00
N ILE A 62 -0.07 -1.71 -12.88
CA ILE A 62 1.29 -2.16 -12.63
C ILE A 62 2.20 -0.98 -12.92
N LEU A 63 3.05 -0.65 -11.96
CA LEU A 63 4.10 0.36 -12.12
C LEU A 63 5.45 -0.30 -11.99
N THR A 64 6.31 -0.02 -12.95
CA THR A 64 7.70 -0.47 -12.93
C THR A 64 8.59 0.63 -12.38
N ILE A 65 9.77 0.24 -11.87
CA ILE A 65 10.77 1.20 -11.34
C ILE A 65 11.24 2.20 -12.40
N PHE A 66 11.09 1.90 -13.69
CA PHE A 66 11.47 2.78 -14.80
C PHE A 66 10.31 3.64 -15.33
N GLY A 67 9.18 3.69 -14.60
CA GLY A 67 8.05 4.55 -14.96
C GLY A 67 7.16 4.01 -16.07
N SER A 68 7.28 2.73 -16.44
CA SER A 68 6.29 2.10 -17.32
C SER A 68 5.01 1.81 -16.57
N ILE A 69 3.87 2.07 -17.22
CA ILE A 69 2.54 1.80 -16.66
C ILE A 69 1.90 0.72 -17.52
N GLU A 70 1.55 -0.37 -16.85
CA GLU A 70 0.96 -1.52 -17.48
C GLU A 70 -0.34 -1.89 -16.77
N THR A 71 -1.21 -2.60 -17.46
CA THR A 71 -2.43 -3.16 -16.89
C THR A 71 -2.47 -4.64 -17.13
N LEU A 72 -2.93 -5.36 -16.11
CA LEU A 72 -3.27 -6.77 -16.18
C LEU A 72 -4.79 -6.90 -16.02
N ASN A 73 -5.44 -7.44 -17.04
CA ASN A 73 -6.85 -7.83 -16.95
C ASN A 73 -6.95 -9.23 -16.34
N LEU A 74 -7.69 -9.33 -15.23
CA LEU A 74 -7.80 -10.56 -14.44
C LEU A 74 -8.76 -11.58 -15.06
N ALA A 75 -9.68 -11.14 -15.92
CA ALA A 75 -10.66 -12.01 -16.56
C ALA A 75 -10.06 -12.80 -17.73
N ASN A 76 -9.39 -12.10 -18.66
CA ASN A 76 -8.80 -12.71 -19.86
C ASN A 76 -7.28 -12.94 -19.75
N LYS A 77 -6.66 -12.52 -18.64
CA LYS A 77 -5.21 -12.64 -18.38
C LYS A 77 -4.35 -11.89 -19.42
N GLU A 78 -4.93 -10.92 -20.12
CA GLU A 78 -4.21 -10.09 -21.07
C GLU A 78 -3.52 -8.93 -20.34
N TYR A 79 -2.31 -8.61 -20.80
CA TYR A 79 -1.58 -7.44 -20.36
C TYR A 79 -1.59 -6.37 -21.46
N MET A 80 -1.75 -5.12 -21.05
CA MET A 80 -1.70 -3.97 -21.94
C MET A 80 -0.74 -2.94 -21.38
N ASN A 81 0.26 -2.59 -22.15
CA ASN A 81 1.15 -1.49 -21.82
C ASN A 81 0.44 -0.17 -22.17
N LEU A 82 0.14 0.63 -21.14
CA LEU A 82 -0.60 1.88 -21.31
C LEU A 82 0.33 3.06 -21.52
N ILE A 83 1.52 3.01 -20.95
CA ILE A 83 2.60 3.94 -21.23
C ILE A 83 3.92 3.18 -21.28
N ARG A 84 4.57 3.25 -22.45
CA ARG A 84 6.00 3.08 -22.59
C ARG A 84 6.64 4.43 -22.27
N SER A 85 7.21 4.58 -21.09
CA SER A 85 7.93 5.80 -20.75
C SER A 85 9.39 5.47 -20.45
N HIS A 86 10.28 6.21 -21.12
CA HIS A 86 11.67 6.45 -20.76
C HIS A 86 11.83 7.81 -20.03
N THR A 87 10.73 8.35 -19.49
CA THR A 87 10.62 9.71 -18.94
C THR A 87 10.25 9.66 -17.47
N GLN A 88 11.29 9.62 -16.62
CA GLN A 88 11.28 9.86 -15.17
C GLN A 88 10.52 8.84 -14.29
N PHE A 89 10.90 8.81 -13.01
CA PHE A 89 10.32 7.91 -12.00
C PHE A 89 8.88 8.32 -11.65
N ILE A 90 7.95 7.36 -11.73
CA ILE A 90 6.57 7.54 -11.27
C ILE A 90 6.50 7.04 -9.82
N ILE A 91 6.15 7.95 -8.91
CA ILE A 91 6.17 7.70 -7.46
C ILE A 91 4.89 6.98 -7.04
N ASP A 92 3.73 7.43 -7.54
CA ASP A 92 2.47 6.74 -7.33
C ASP A 92 1.46 7.07 -8.45
N ILE A 93 0.44 6.24 -8.59
CA ILE A 93 -0.67 6.44 -9.54
C ILE A 93 -1.99 6.00 -8.91
N TYR A 94 -3.05 6.68 -9.32
CA TYR A 94 -4.41 6.26 -9.09
C TYR A 94 -5.23 6.36 -10.38
N TYR A 95 -6.22 5.51 -10.56
CA TYR A 95 -7.16 5.61 -11.68
C TYR A 95 -8.56 5.92 -11.18
N ASP A 96 -9.13 7.01 -11.68
CA ASP A 96 -10.53 7.35 -11.42
C ASP A 96 -11.42 6.61 -12.43
N ASP A 97 -12.09 5.56 -11.94
CA ASP A 97 -13.01 4.77 -12.76
C ASP A 97 -14.23 5.54 -13.23
N THR A 98 -14.68 6.51 -12.44
CA THR A 98 -15.85 7.35 -12.73
C THR A 98 -15.58 8.27 -13.91
N ARG A 99 -14.39 8.87 -13.92
CA ARG A 99 -13.98 9.82 -14.96
C ARG A 99 -13.21 9.19 -16.11
N LYS A 100 -12.86 7.90 -15.98
CA LYS A 100 -11.96 7.18 -16.89
C LYS A 100 -10.61 7.89 -17.08
N GLN A 101 -10.11 8.51 -16.00
CA GLN A 101 -8.88 9.33 -16.02
C GLN A 101 -7.81 8.75 -15.10
N MET A 102 -6.55 8.89 -15.51
CA MET A 102 -5.41 8.53 -14.68
C MET A 102 -4.96 9.75 -13.89
N ILE A 103 -4.97 9.65 -12.56
CA ILE A 103 -4.30 10.60 -11.68
C ILE A 103 -2.88 10.09 -11.52
N ARG A 104 -1.99 10.58 -12.40
CA ARG A 104 -0.55 10.29 -12.37
C ARG A 104 0.14 11.48 -11.74
N LYS A 105 1.21 11.23 -10.98
CA LYS A 105 2.07 12.32 -10.52
C LYS A 105 3.49 12.07 -10.97
N GLN A 106 3.91 12.84 -11.97
CA GLN A 106 5.31 13.00 -12.34
C GLN A 106 5.90 14.15 -11.52
N LEU A 107 7.22 14.12 -11.27
CA LEU A 107 7.93 15.12 -10.46
C LEU A 107 7.72 16.58 -10.92
N SER A 108 7.27 16.81 -12.15
CA SER A 108 7.14 18.14 -12.77
C SER A 108 5.78 18.84 -12.59
N GLU A 109 4.71 18.13 -12.21
CA GLU A 109 3.34 18.72 -12.23
C GLU A 109 2.93 19.40 -10.92
N PHE A 110 3.73 19.28 -9.86
CA PHE A 110 3.41 19.89 -8.57
C PHE A 110 4.49 20.88 -8.18
N THR A 111 4.18 22.16 -8.35
CA THR A 111 5.07 23.28 -8.08
C THR A 111 5.24 23.52 -6.58
N ALA A 112 5.87 22.59 -5.87
CA ALA A 112 6.51 22.87 -4.60
C ALA A 112 8.00 22.63 -4.82
N LYS A 113 8.75 23.68 -5.20
CA LYS A 113 10.18 23.60 -5.58
C LYS A 113 11.09 22.97 -4.51
N LEU A 114 10.59 22.75 -3.29
CA LEU A 114 11.34 22.26 -2.12
C LEU A 114 10.78 20.97 -1.51
N GLU A 115 9.64 20.45 -1.99
CA GLU A 115 8.98 19.28 -1.40
C GLU A 115 8.90 18.15 -2.40
N THR A 116 9.28 16.93 -2.00
CA THR A 116 9.15 15.77 -2.86
C THR A 116 7.95 14.94 -2.42
N PRO A 117 6.97 14.70 -3.30
CA PRO A 117 5.81 13.85 -2.99
C PRO A 117 6.28 12.40 -2.81
N VAL A 118 5.70 11.68 -1.86
CA VAL A 118 6.07 10.29 -1.53
C VAL A 118 4.91 9.33 -1.76
N VAL A 119 3.68 9.76 -1.49
CA VAL A 119 2.48 8.92 -1.62
C VAL A 119 1.28 9.77 -2.03
N VAL A 120 0.38 9.19 -2.82
CA VAL A 120 -0.89 9.83 -3.18
C VAL A 120 -2.04 8.86 -2.92
N THR A 121 -3.13 9.38 -2.38
CA THR A 121 -4.39 8.66 -2.25
C THR A 121 -5.54 9.51 -2.78
N TYR A 122 -6.54 8.86 -3.36
CA TYR A 122 -7.70 9.52 -3.96
C TYR A 122 -8.96 9.15 -3.18
N ALA A 123 -9.85 10.12 -2.98
CA ALA A 123 -11.19 9.92 -2.42
C ALA A 123 -12.23 10.13 -3.53
N PRO A 124 -12.70 9.06 -4.20
CA PRO A 124 -13.61 9.16 -5.35
C PRO A 124 -14.90 9.91 -5.07
N ASN A 125 -15.46 9.74 -3.88
CA ASN A 125 -16.71 10.38 -3.46
C ASN A 125 -16.57 11.88 -3.18
N ARG A 126 -15.36 12.37 -2.87
CA ARG A 126 -15.12 13.77 -2.50
C ARG A 126 -14.46 14.60 -3.60
N GLN A 127 -14.12 13.99 -4.73
CA GLN A 127 -13.34 14.63 -5.80
C GLN A 127 -12.06 15.31 -5.27
N THR A 128 -11.44 14.72 -4.26
CA THR A 128 -10.21 15.23 -3.64
C THR A 128 -9.16 14.13 -3.64
N PHE A 129 -7.90 14.52 -3.71
CA PHE A 129 -6.77 13.63 -3.48
C PHE A 129 -5.85 14.21 -2.41
N ALA A 130 -5.27 13.34 -1.60
CA ALA A 130 -4.27 13.72 -0.60
C ALA A 130 -2.89 13.26 -1.08
N CYS A 131 -1.89 14.11 -0.88
CA CYS A 131 -0.49 13.84 -1.20
C CYS A 131 0.34 14.01 0.06
N GLY A 132 1.10 12.98 0.43
CA GLY A 132 2.13 13.06 1.47
C GLY A 132 3.49 13.40 0.88
N PHE A 133 4.29 14.18 1.60
CA PHE A 133 5.61 14.66 1.18
C PHE A 133 6.71 14.16 2.13
N ASN A 134 7.95 14.16 1.66
CA ASN A 134 9.12 13.67 2.40
C ASN A 134 9.48 14.49 3.65
N ASN A 135 8.94 15.71 3.77
CA ASN A 135 9.10 16.59 4.93
C ASN A 135 7.99 16.39 5.98
N GLY A 136 7.12 15.38 5.84
CA GLY A 136 6.01 15.13 6.77
C GLY A 136 4.75 15.94 6.51
N ALA A 137 4.75 16.80 5.47
CA ALA A 137 3.53 17.51 5.06
C ALA A 137 2.56 16.57 4.33
N ILE A 138 1.27 16.82 4.52
CA ILE A 138 0.15 16.21 3.79
C ILE A 138 -0.70 17.34 3.25
N LYS A 139 -0.88 17.40 1.94
CA LYS A 139 -1.73 18.40 1.27
C LYS A 139 -2.90 17.70 0.59
N VAL A 140 -4.11 18.20 0.83
CA VAL A 140 -5.33 17.72 0.18
C VAL A 140 -5.74 18.70 -0.90
N PHE A 141 -5.87 18.22 -2.12
CA PHE A 141 -6.21 19.00 -3.30
C PHE A 141 -7.60 18.63 -3.79
N GLU A 142 -8.33 19.63 -4.27
CA GLU A 142 -9.56 19.42 -5.03
C GLU A 142 -9.23 19.15 -6.50
N LEU A 143 -9.82 18.11 -7.10
CA LEU A 143 -9.48 17.67 -8.45
C LEU A 143 -9.80 18.68 -9.55
N ASN A 144 -10.90 19.44 -9.40
CA ASN A 144 -11.37 20.30 -10.49
C ASN A 144 -10.60 21.64 -10.52
N THR A 145 -10.21 22.14 -9.35
CA THR A 145 -9.62 23.47 -9.19
C THR A 145 -8.11 23.43 -8.97
N SER A 146 -7.56 22.26 -8.61
CA SER A 146 -6.17 22.09 -8.15
C SER A 146 -5.80 22.97 -6.96
N ILE A 147 -6.80 23.47 -6.23
CA ILE A 147 -6.61 24.28 -5.03
C ILE A 147 -6.35 23.37 -3.84
N ILE A 148 -5.43 23.81 -2.96
CA ILE A 148 -5.18 23.15 -1.68
C ILE A 148 -6.35 23.45 -0.75
N SER A 149 -7.09 22.40 -0.38
CA SER A 149 -8.22 22.45 0.55
C SER A 149 -7.79 22.31 2.00
N ALA A 150 -6.67 21.63 2.27
CA ALA A 150 -6.08 21.48 3.59
C ALA A 150 -4.59 21.18 3.50
N GLU A 151 -3.84 21.65 4.49
CA GLU A 151 -2.43 21.33 4.71
C GLU A 151 -2.25 20.91 6.17
N ILE A 152 -1.68 19.72 6.36
CA ILE A 152 -1.39 19.13 7.66
C ILE A 152 0.11 18.84 7.70
N THR A 153 0.77 19.13 8.80
CA THR A 153 2.18 18.80 9.00
C THR A 153 2.32 17.92 10.24
N ASP A 154 3.08 16.83 10.10
CA ASP A 154 3.47 15.99 11.22
C ASP A 154 4.92 15.50 11.01
N GLU A 155 5.76 15.74 12.01
CA GLU A 155 7.19 15.37 11.96
C GLU A 155 7.51 14.16 12.86
N GLU A 156 6.55 13.66 13.65
CA GLU A 156 6.82 12.72 14.75
C GLU A 156 6.37 11.27 14.48
N GLY A 157 5.97 10.93 13.25
CA GLY A 157 5.51 9.59 12.90
C GLY A 157 4.19 9.23 13.58
N ASN A 158 3.30 10.21 13.70
CA ASN A 158 2.02 10.07 14.36
C ASN A 158 0.97 9.46 13.41
N LEU A 159 -0.03 8.78 13.99
CA LEU A 159 -1.23 8.40 13.26
C LEU A 159 -2.36 9.37 13.61
N CYS A 160 -2.79 10.17 12.65
CA CYS A 160 -3.81 11.20 12.82
C CYS A 160 -5.14 10.78 12.17
N LEU A 161 -6.25 11.00 12.87
CA LEU A 161 -7.61 10.91 12.36
C LEU A 161 -8.12 12.33 12.09
N LEU A 162 -8.50 12.58 10.84
CA LEU A 162 -8.91 13.88 10.33
C LEU A 162 -10.36 13.81 9.82
N ASP A 163 -11.15 14.84 10.09
CA ASP A 163 -12.54 14.93 9.62
C ASP A 163 -12.61 15.49 8.19
N GLY A 164 -12.77 14.62 7.20
CA GLY A 164 -12.91 15.06 5.80
C GLY A 164 -14.14 15.94 5.53
N ASN A 165 -15.17 15.95 6.40
CA ASN A 165 -16.34 16.84 6.28
C ASN A 165 -16.13 18.20 6.93
N ASP A 166 -15.26 18.30 7.92
CA ASP A 166 -14.94 19.53 8.64
C ASP A 166 -13.52 19.99 8.28
N SER A 167 -13.29 20.23 6.99
CA SER A 167 -12.02 20.77 6.45
C SER A 167 -10.75 20.03 6.91
N TYR A 168 -10.83 18.71 7.06
CA TYR A 168 -9.75 17.84 7.56
C TYR A 168 -9.26 18.22 8.96
N LYS A 169 -10.15 18.71 9.83
CA LYS A 169 -9.82 19.02 11.23
C LYS A 169 -9.37 17.78 11.99
N LEU A 170 -8.31 17.94 12.80
CA LEU A 170 -7.78 16.88 13.65
C LEU A 170 -8.80 16.46 14.71
N GLN A 171 -9.23 15.20 14.65
CA GLN A 171 -10.11 14.58 15.64
C GLN A 171 -9.31 13.83 16.71
N ARG A 172 -8.24 13.12 16.32
CA ARG A 172 -7.39 12.38 17.25
C ARG A 172 -6.01 12.10 16.69
N THR A 173 -5.03 11.95 17.58
CA THR A 173 -3.68 11.52 17.27
C THR A 173 -3.26 10.33 18.15
N ILE A 174 -2.60 9.34 17.57
CA ILE A 174 -1.75 8.39 18.30
C ILE A 174 -0.30 8.84 18.08
N ALA A 175 0.33 9.35 19.13
CA ALA A 175 1.70 9.83 19.06
C ALA A 175 2.69 8.67 18.86
N LYS A 176 3.70 8.85 18.00
CA LYS A 176 4.77 7.87 17.72
C LYS A 176 4.21 6.48 17.39
N ALA A 177 3.12 6.46 16.63
CA ALA A 177 2.42 5.23 16.29
C ALA A 177 3.25 4.37 15.36
N LEU A 178 3.93 4.98 14.39
CA LEU A 178 4.61 4.28 13.32
C LEU A 178 6.08 4.01 13.70
N SER A 179 6.52 2.77 13.50
CA SER A 179 7.95 2.47 13.52
C SER A 179 8.52 2.58 12.11
N THR A 180 9.66 3.25 11.94
CA THR A 180 10.43 3.18 10.70
C THR A 180 10.97 1.76 10.53
N SER A 181 10.50 1.03 9.52
CA SER A 181 11.13 -0.25 9.18
C SER A 181 12.56 -0.01 8.66
N PRO A 182 13.48 -0.99 8.76
CA PRO A 182 14.85 -0.83 8.24
C PRO A 182 14.90 -0.51 6.74
N LYS A 183 13.84 -0.89 5.99
CA LYS A 183 13.68 -0.60 4.56
C LYS A 183 12.94 0.71 4.28
N GLY A 184 12.59 1.50 5.30
CA GLY A 184 11.86 2.76 5.17
C GLY A 184 10.41 2.61 4.67
N ILE A 185 9.88 1.38 4.62
CA ILE A 185 8.51 1.12 4.17
C ILE A 185 7.57 1.35 5.35
N LEU A 186 6.61 2.26 5.15
CA LEU A 186 5.46 2.45 6.03
C LEU A 186 4.26 1.71 5.46
N THR A 187 3.50 1.09 6.36
CA THR A 187 2.40 0.22 5.97
C THR A 187 1.18 0.51 6.84
N LEU A 188 0.08 0.85 6.17
CA LEU A 188 -1.22 1.14 6.75
C LEU A 188 -2.26 0.41 5.91
N SER A 189 -3.21 -0.25 6.56
CA SER A 189 -4.32 -0.93 5.89
C SER A 189 -5.61 -0.71 6.67
N ILE A 190 -6.71 -0.53 5.95
CA ILE A 190 -8.06 -0.47 6.50
C ILE A 190 -8.77 -1.78 6.17
N SER A 191 -9.61 -2.28 7.08
CA SER A 191 -10.43 -3.47 6.86
C SER A 191 -11.52 -3.21 5.83
N SER A 192 -12.01 -4.27 5.19
CA SER A 192 -13.03 -4.16 4.13
C SER A 192 -14.36 -3.55 4.60
N ASP A 193 -14.70 -3.71 5.89
CA ASP A 193 -15.86 -3.09 6.52
C ASP A 193 -15.59 -1.65 7.02
N GLY A 194 -14.36 -1.15 6.84
CA GLY A 194 -13.94 0.18 7.27
C GLY A 194 -13.75 0.35 8.78
N LYS A 195 -14.01 -0.68 9.60
CA LYS A 195 -14.07 -0.55 11.05
C LYS A 195 -12.71 -0.58 11.74
N HIS A 196 -11.73 -1.24 11.14
CA HIS A 196 -10.41 -1.42 11.74
C HIS A 196 -9.31 -0.91 10.82
N THR A 197 -8.31 -0.31 11.42
CA THR A 197 -7.07 0.13 10.76
C THR A 197 -5.90 -0.57 11.42
N THR A 198 -4.94 -1.00 10.61
CA THR A 198 -3.72 -1.66 11.10
C THR A 198 -2.48 -1.03 10.52
N TYR A 199 -1.43 -0.99 11.33
CA TYR A 199 -0.11 -0.44 10.99
C TYR A 199 1.00 -1.20 11.72
N VAL A 200 2.24 -1.00 11.28
CA VAL A 200 3.44 -1.51 11.96
C VAL A 200 3.99 -0.44 12.91
N GLY A 201 4.08 -0.79 14.18
CA GLY A 201 4.49 0.09 15.27
C GLY A 201 3.76 -0.23 16.59
N PRO A 202 4.15 0.37 17.73
CA PRO A 202 5.13 1.47 17.85
C PRO A 202 6.59 1.03 17.70
N THR A 203 6.87 -0.28 17.73
CA THR A 203 8.19 -0.85 17.43
C THR A 203 8.14 -1.62 16.12
N GLU A 204 9.29 -1.82 15.48
CA GLU A 204 9.39 -2.53 14.19
C GLU A 204 8.93 -4.01 14.22
N PHE A 205 8.68 -4.59 15.40
CA PHE A 205 8.24 -5.98 15.60
C PHE A 205 6.75 -6.12 15.93
N VAL A 206 6.00 -5.01 16.02
CA VAL A 206 4.60 -5.01 16.46
C VAL A 206 3.69 -4.59 15.32
N VAL A 207 2.65 -5.36 15.10
CA VAL A 207 1.50 -4.95 14.29
C VAL A 207 0.39 -4.52 15.24
N THR A 208 -0.04 -3.26 15.13
CA THR A 208 -1.13 -2.71 15.93
C THR A 208 -2.40 -2.64 15.10
N ILE A 209 -3.54 -2.97 15.72
CA ILE A 209 -4.89 -2.80 15.17
C ILE A 209 -5.64 -1.82 16.06
N VAL A 210 -6.28 -0.85 15.42
CA VAL A 210 -7.10 0.19 16.06
C VAL A 210 -8.47 0.26 15.38
N GLU A 211 -9.46 0.77 16.11
CA GLU A 211 -10.75 1.15 15.52
C GLU A 211 -10.57 2.37 14.63
N THR A 212 -11.07 2.35 13.39
CA THR A 212 -10.84 3.42 12.41
C THR A 212 -11.49 4.74 12.81
N ASN A 213 -12.69 4.70 13.39
CA ASN A 213 -13.50 5.88 13.70
C ASN A 213 -13.00 6.67 14.90
N CYS A 214 -12.17 6.07 15.74
CA CYS A 214 -11.72 6.71 16.97
C CYS A 214 -10.27 6.42 17.29
N LEU A 215 -9.53 5.62 16.54
CA LEU A 215 -8.15 5.20 16.84
C LEU A 215 -7.96 4.59 18.24
N ASN A 216 -8.98 3.95 18.82
CA ASN A 216 -8.80 3.14 20.02
C ASN A 216 -8.05 1.86 19.67
N GLN A 217 -6.98 1.58 20.42
CA GLN A 217 -6.22 0.35 20.23
C GLN A 217 -7.07 -0.87 20.62
N THR A 218 -7.24 -1.78 19.66
CA THR A 218 -7.98 -3.03 19.85
C THR A 218 -7.02 -4.19 20.14
N LEU A 219 -5.92 -4.30 19.38
CA LEU A 219 -5.01 -5.43 19.46
C LEU A 219 -3.56 -5.04 19.13
N ARG A 220 -2.60 -5.69 19.78
CA ARG A 220 -1.18 -5.70 19.40
C ARG A 220 -0.72 -7.13 19.16
N ILE A 221 -0.04 -7.34 18.05
CA ILE A 221 0.49 -8.64 17.65
C ILE A 221 2.01 -8.52 17.59
N TYR A 222 2.70 -9.30 18.41
CA TYR A 222 4.16 -9.35 18.45
C TYR A 222 4.67 -10.37 17.44
N ILE A 223 5.15 -9.89 16.29
CA ILE A 223 5.59 -10.75 15.19
C ILE A 223 6.85 -11.51 15.55
N SER A 224 7.76 -10.92 16.32
CA SER A 224 8.99 -11.57 16.79
C SER A 224 8.75 -12.82 17.65
N GLY A 225 7.55 -12.96 18.24
CA GLY A 225 7.16 -14.13 19.05
C GLY A 225 6.23 -15.09 18.33
N CYS A 226 5.87 -14.83 17.07
CA CYS A 226 4.96 -15.68 16.32
C CYS A 226 5.65 -17.00 15.93
N THR A 227 4.93 -18.11 16.10
CA THR A 227 5.33 -19.39 15.51
C THR A 227 4.81 -19.46 14.08
N LEU A 228 5.72 -19.58 13.13
CA LEU A 228 5.44 -19.68 11.71
C LEU A 228 5.17 -21.16 11.37
N ILE A 229 4.05 -21.43 10.70
CA ILE A 229 3.73 -22.76 10.19
C ILE A 229 4.08 -22.76 8.70
N THR A 230 5.09 -23.54 8.32
CA THR A 230 5.51 -23.63 6.91
C THR A 230 4.54 -24.50 6.10
N ASN A 231 4.67 -24.46 4.77
CA ASN A 231 3.91 -25.34 3.86
C ASN A 231 4.10 -26.83 4.19
N ASN A 232 5.26 -27.19 4.74
CA ASN A 232 5.56 -28.55 5.19
C ASN A 232 5.04 -28.84 6.62
N ARG A 233 4.17 -27.97 7.16
CA ARG A 233 3.62 -27.99 8.52
C ARG A 233 4.67 -28.01 9.63
N GLN A 234 5.86 -27.48 9.35
CA GLN A 234 6.88 -27.30 10.38
C GLN A 234 6.62 -26.00 11.13
N MET A 235 6.77 -26.04 12.45
CA MET A 235 6.67 -24.88 13.33
C MET A 235 8.06 -24.30 13.55
N ILE A 236 8.27 -23.06 13.13
CA ILE A 236 9.54 -22.33 13.26
C ILE A 236 9.29 -21.08 14.10
N THR A 237 10.16 -20.80 15.05
CA THR A 237 10.19 -19.51 15.75
C THR A 237 11.29 -18.66 15.14
N SER A 238 10.93 -17.49 14.65
CA SER A 238 11.86 -16.57 13.98
C SER A 238 11.58 -15.15 14.45
N THR A 239 12.63 -14.42 14.80
CA THR A 239 12.53 -13.02 15.21
C THR A 239 12.51 -12.14 13.97
N GLU A 240 11.33 -11.93 13.40
CA GLU A 240 11.19 -11.18 12.15
C GLU A 240 10.44 -9.87 12.36
N SER A 241 10.80 -8.88 11.54
CA SER A 241 10.05 -7.63 11.44
C SER A 241 9.02 -7.71 10.30
N PRO A 242 7.76 -7.31 10.53
CA PRO A 242 6.78 -7.13 9.47
C PRO A 242 7.25 -6.08 8.44
N LEU A 243 7.22 -6.48 7.18
CA LEU A 243 7.46 -5.64 6.01
C LEU A 243 6.15 -5.06 5.45
N PHE A 244 5.12 -5.91 5.32
CA PHE A 244 3.79 -5.49 4.88
C PHE A 244 2.73 -6.05 5.82
N VAL A 245 1.73 -5.25 6.17
CA VAL A 245 0.50 -5.69 6.83
C VAL A 245 -0.70 -5.30 5.98
N ARG A 246 -1.59 -6.26 5.69
CA ARG A 246 -2.84 -6.00 4.96
C ARG A 246 -3.98 -6.79 5.57
N PHE A 247 -5.13 -6.16 5.72
CA PHE A 247 -6.36 -6.92 5.87
C PHE A 247 -6.63 -7.68 4.58
N ALA A 248 -6.88 -8.97 4.72
CA ALA A 248 -7.28 -9.84 3.63
C ALA A 248 -8.78 -10.16 3.75
N PRO A 249 -9.36 -10.72 2.68
CA PRO A 249 -10.69 -11.30 2.75
C PRO A 249 -10.83 -12.31 3.90
N ASN A 250 -12.07 -12.59 4.29
CA ASN A 250 -12.38 -13.59 5.32
C ASN A 250 -11.84 -13.29 6.72
N ARG A 251 -11.72 -12.01 7.09
CA ARG A 251 -11.28 -11.55 8.44
C ARG A 251 -9.85 -11.98 8.79
N GLN A 252 -9.00 -12.14 7.78
CA GLN A 252 -7.61 -12.51 7.96
C GLN A 252 -6.71 -11.27 7.94
N LEU A 253 -5.58 -11.35 8.64
CA LEU A 253 -4.52 -10.35 8.61
C LEU A 253 -3.28 -10.99 8.00
N LEU A 254 -2.84 -10.46 6.86
CA LEU A 254 -1.61 -10.89 6.21
C LEU A 254 -0.46 -10.06 6.69
N VAL A 255 0.61 -10.75 7.08
CA VAL A 255 1.88 -10.15 7.45
C VAL A 255 2.96 -10.79 6.59
N ALA A 256 3.60 -10.00 5.75
CA ALA A 256 4.83 -10.39 5.07
C ALA A 256 6.01 -9.86 5.88
N THR A 257 7.04 -10.67 6.07
CA THR A 257 8.18 -10.36 6.94
C THR A 257 9.48 -10.15 6.14
N THR A 258 10.52 -9.64 6.80
CA THR A 258 11.77 -9.21 6.17
C THR A 258 12.72 -10.35 5.75
N ASN A 259 12.59 -11.54 6.37
CA ASN A 259 13.43 -12.69 6.10
C ASN A 259 12.58 -13.89 5.69
N PHE A 260 12.63 -14.23 4.40
CA PHE A 260 12.66 -15.60 3.92
C PHE A 260 13.61 -15.63 2.74
#